data_AF-A0A3E0WVM1-F1
#
_entry.id   AF-A0A3E0WVM1-F1
#
_cell.length_a   1.000
_cell.length_b   1.000
_cell.length_c   1.000
_cell.angle_alpha   90.00
_cell.angle_beta   90.00
_cell.angle_gamma   90.00
#
_symmetry.space_group_name_H-M   'P 1'
#
loop_
_entity.id
_entity.type
_entity.pdbx_description
1 polymer ?
#
loop_
_entity_poly.entity_id
_entity_poly.type
_entity_poly.pdbx_seq_one_letter_code
_entity_poly.pdbx_strand_id
1 'polypeptide(L)'
;MEKHEMLQRLTEIQEQYDLASKTEQRELDRERRKIGKMLYGNSERKAEQEVKRMLGKEMDMAYSDVERLQQLGVTKTRITKALKINDHVMKIVDLSSAEGFYKTQFEARYLKKG
;
A
#
# COMPACT_ATOMS: atom_id res chain seq x y z
N MET A 1 -27.40 4.58 -1.59
CA MET A 1 -26.93 3.24 -1.99
C MET A 1 -26.22 2.64 -0.80
N GLU A 2 -26.75 1.56 -0.24
CA GLU A 2 -26.14 0.85 0.87
C GLU A 2 -24.95 0.00 0.41
N LYS A 3 -24.08 -0.42 1.33
CA LYS A 3 -22.85 -1.18 0.99
C LYS A 3 -23.17 -2.46 0.19
N HIS A 4 -24.25 -3.14 0.54
CA HIS A 4 -24.67 -4.37 -0.14
C HIS A 4 -25.10 -4.07 -1.59
N GLU A 5 -25.90 -3.01 -1.79
CA GLU A 5 -26.32 -2.55 -3.12
C GLU A 5 -25.12 -2.10 -3.98
N MET A 6 -24.11 -1.46 -3.38
CA MET A 6 -22.89 -1.07 -4.10
C MET A 6 -22.06 -2.28 -4.54
N LEU A 7 -21.95 -3.32 -3.70
CA LEU A 7 -21.25 -4.55 -4.06
C LEU A 7 -22.00 -5.33 -5.15
N GLN A 8 -23.32 -5.41 -5.04
CA GLN A 8 -24.17 -6.02 -6.04
C GLN A 8 -24.03 -5.29 -7.40
N ARG A 9 -24.03 -3.95 -7.38
CA ARG A 9 -23.84 -3.14 -8.60
C ARG A 9 -22.45 -3.33 -9.22
N LEU A 10 -21.40 -3.55 -8.43
CA LEU A 10 -20.07 -3.87 -8.97
C LEU A 10 -20.05 -5.23 -9.67
N THR A 11 -20.75 -6.24 -9.13
CA THR A 11 -20.89 -7.56 -9.76
C THR A 11 -21.65 -7.44 -11.09
N GLU A 12 -22.77 -6.71 -11.11
CA GLU A 12 -23.53 -6.45 -12.34
C GLU A 12 -22.71 -5.74 -13.41
N ILE A 13 -21.90 -4.75 -13.03
CA ILE A 13 -20.99 -4.05 -13.95
C ILE A 13 -19.98 -5.03 -14.55
N GLN A 14 -19.44 -5.94 -13.73
CA GLN A 14 -18.49 -6.96 -14.19
C GLN A 14 -19.12 -7.89 -15.23
N GLU A 15 -20.35 -8.37 -14.98
CA GLU A 15 -21.10 -9.23 -15.90
C GLU A 15 -21.46 -8.52 -17.22
N GLN A 16 -21.78 -7.23 -17.15
CA GLN A 16 -22.10 -6.41 -18.34
C GLN A 16 -20.85 -6.07 -19.15
N TYR A 17 -19.69 -5.96 -18.51
CA TYR A 17 -18.44 -5.53 -19.15
C TYR A 17 -17.98 -6.48 -20.26
N ASP A 18 -18.13 -7.78 -20.04
CA ASP A 18 -17.68 -8.83 -20.97
C ASP A 18 -18.56 -8.91 -22.24
N LEU A 19 -19.80 -8.40 -22.16
CA LEU A 19 -20.76 -8.39 -23.27
C LEU A 19 -20.90 -7.01 -23.92
N ALA A 20 -20.33 -5.97 -23.32
CA ALA A 20 -20.46 -4.58 -23.73
C ALA A 20 -19.58 -4.20 -24.92
N SER A 21 -20.06 -3.26 -25.74
CA SER A 21 -19.25 -2.61 -26.77
C SER A 21 -18.14 -1.73 -26.15
N LYS A 22 -17.11 -1.36 -26.93
CA LYS A 22 -16.01 -0.49 -26.46
C LYS A 22 -16.48 0.85 -25.87
N THR A 23 -17.61 1.38 -26.32
CA THR A 23 -18.15 2.65 -25.82
C THR A 23 -18.84 2.42 -24.47
N GLU A 24 -19.64 1.37 -24.35
CA GLU A 24 -20.33 0.98 -23.11
C GLU A 24 -19.34 0.55 -22.01
N GLN A 25 -18.26 -0.17 -22.38
CA GLN A 25 -17.18 -0.50 -21.45
C GLN A 25 -16.58 0.75 -20.79
N ARG A 26 -16.46 1.87 -21.51
CA ARG A 26 -15.95 3.12 -20.94
C ARG A 26 -16.92 3.75 -19.96
N GLU A 27 -18.23 3.60 -20.18
CA GLU A 27 -19.26 4.09 -19.27
C GLU A 27 -19.34 3.23 -18.01
N LEU A 28 -19.32 1.91 -18.18
CA LEU A 28 -19.21 0.93 -17.09
C LEU A 28 -17.96 1.16 -16.25
N ASP A 29 -16.82 1.48 -16.85
CA ASP A 29 -15.58 1.81 -16.12
C ASP A 29 -15.72 3.09 -15.28
N ARG A 30 -16.41 4.11 -15.80
CA ARG A 30 -16.67 5.36 -15.06
C ARG A 30 -17.58 5.08 -13.87
N GLU A 31 -18.62 4.28 -14.08
CA GLU A 31 -19.55 3.88 -13.03
C GLU A 31 -18.85 3.03 -11.96
N ARG A 32 -18.04 2.05 -12.35
CA ARG A 32 -17.22 1.20 -11.47
C ARG A 32 -16.32 2.05 -10.57
N ARG A 33 -15.63 3.03 -11.15
CA ARG A 33 -14.77 3.96 -10.39
C ARG A 33 -15.56 4.83 -9.42
N LYS A 34 -16.76 5.30 -9.81
CA LYS A 34 -17.64 6.10 -8.95
C LYS A 34 -18.10 5.28 -7.75
N ILE A 35 -18.54 4.04 -7.98
CA ILE A 35 -18.99 3.11 -6.93
C ILE A 35 -17.84 2.69 -6.03
N GLY A 36 -16.66 2.36 -6.59
CA GLY A 36 -15.45 2.08 -5.81
C GLY A 36 -15.07 3.25 -4.89
N LYS A 37 -15.17 4.50 -5.38
CA LYS A 37 -14.98 5.70 -4.54
C LYS A 37 -16.05 5.86 -3.47
N MET A 38 -17.29 5.42 -3.69
CA MET A 38 -18.34 5.48 -2.67
C MET A 38 -18.20 4.38 -1.62
N LEU A 39 -17.74 3.18 -2.03
CA LEU A 39 -17.46 2.03 -1.16
C LEU A 39 -16.24 2.24 -0.26
N TYR A 40 -15.16 2.81 -0.81
CA TYR A 40 -13.84 2.85 -0.18
C TYR A 40 -13.31 4.27 0.09
N GLY A 41 -14.10 5.30 -0.26
CA GLY A 41 -13.64 6.67 -0.49
C GLY A 41 -12.78 7.35 0.57
N ASN A 42 -12.99 7.06 1.85
CA ASN A 42 -12.20 7.65 2.94
C ASN A 42 -11.19 6.69 3.56
N SER A 43 -11.40 5.38 3.50
CA SER A 43 -10.48 4.41 4.13
C SER A 43 -9.23 4.20 3.28
N GLU A 44 -9.36 4.06 1.96
CA GLU A 44 -8.19 3.91 1.07
C GLU A 44 -7.38 5.20 1.01
N ARG A 45 -8.04 6.35 0.91
CA ARG A 45 -7.35 7.64 0.89
C ARG A 45 -6.64 7.94 2.21
N LYS A 46 -7.24 7.59 3.35
CA LYS A 46 -6.59 7.69 4.66
C LYS A 46 -5.45 6.70 4.80
N ALA A 47 -5.62 5.46 4.34
CA ALA A 47 -4.55 4.46 4.34
C ALA A 47 -3.38 4.87 3.45
N GLU A 48 -3.63 5.40 2.25
CA GLU A 48 -2.58 5.94 1.37
C GLU A 48 -1.85 7.12 2.01
N GLN A 49 -2.58 8.05 2.64
CA GLN A 49 -1.99 9.17 3.35
C GLN A 49 -1.16 8.69 4.57
N GLU A 50 -1.66 7.69 5.28
CA GLU A 50 -0.98 7.05 6.42
C GLU A 50 0.32 6.38 5.96
N VAL A 51 0.28 5.58 4.88
CA VAL A 51 1.45 4.96 4.24
C VAL A 51 2.45 6.03 3.79
N LYS A 52 2.00 7.09 3.11
CA LYS A 52 2.87 8.17 2.65
C LYS A 52 3.53 8.90 3.81
N ARG A 53 2.79 9.18 4.88
CA ARG A 53 3.29 9.83 6.09
C ARG A 53 4.35 8.98 6.78
N MET A 54 4.12 7.67 6.93
CA MET A 54 5.08 6.76 7.56
C MET A 54 6.34 6.59 6.72
N LEU A 55 6.21 6.31 5.42
CA LEU A 55 7.36 6.18 4.51
C LEU A 55 8.17 7.48 4.44
N GLY A 56 7.52 8.64 4.57
CA GLY A 56 8.18 9.94 4.62
C GLY A 56 9.05 10.19 5.86
N LYS A 57 8.93 9.36 6.92
CA LYS A 57 9.85 9.41 8.07
C LYS A 57 11.24 8.88 7.75
N GLU A 58 11.40 8.13 6.66
CA GLU A 58 12.68 7.54 6.25
C GLU A 58 13.43 6.88 7.43
N MET A 59 14.64 7.36 7.76
CA MET A 59 15.48 6.83 8.83
C MET A 59 14.94 7.07 10.24
N ASP A 60 13.97 7.97 10.41
CA ASP A 60 13.32 8.29 11.69
C ASP A 60 12.06 7.43 11.93
N MET A 61 11.78 6.48 11.04
CA MET A 61 10.70 5.51 11.20
C MET A 61 10.93 4.65 12.46
N ALA A 62 9.90 4.50 13.30
CA ALA A 62 9.93 3.58 14.42
C ALA A 62 9.49 2.18 13.97
N TYR A 63 9.81 1.14 14.75
CA TYR A 63 9.34 -0.21 14.44
C TYR A 63 7.81 -0.32 14.34
N SER A 64 7.07 0.43 15.17
CA SER A 64 5.60 0.49 15.12
C SER A 64 5.07 1.01 13.77
N ASP A 65 5.82 1.88 13.08
CA ASP A 65 5.44 2.34 11.74
C ASP A 65 5.65 1.21 10.71
N VAL A 66 6.71 0.41 10.85
CA VAL A 66 7.00 -0.76 9.98
C VAL A 66 5.93 -1.83 10.13
N GLU A 67 5.58 -2.19 11.36
CA GLU A 67 4.52 -3.15 11.65
C GLU A 67 3.19 -2.69 11.04
N ARG A 68 2.85 -1.41 11.21
CA ARG A 68 1.65 -0.82 10.64
C ARG A 68 1.67 -0.84 9.10
N LEU A 69 2.80 -0.54 8.47
CA LEU A 69 2.98 -0.61 7.02
C LEU A 69 2.79 -2.06 6.50
N GLN A 70 3.30 -3.06 7.21
CA GLN A 70 3.10 -4.47 6.87
C GLN A 70 1.63 -4.89 6.96
N GLN A 71 0.91 -4.47 8.01
CA GLN A 71 -0.53 -4.69 8.15
C GLN A 71 -1.34 -4.05 7.02
N LEU A 72 -0.87 -2.90 6.50
CA LEU A 72 -1.45 -2.21 5.35
C LEU A 72 -1.01 -2.79 4.00
N GLY A 73 -0.28 -3.91 3.99
CA GLY A 73 0.15 -4.61 2.77
C GLY A 73 1.31 -3.94 2.03
N VAL A 74 2.04 -3.02 2.67
CA VAL A 74 3.22 -2.38 2.07
C VAL A 74 4.36 -3.39 2.01
N THR A 75 4.91 -3.57 0.82
CA THR A 75 5.97 -4.56 0.59
C THR A 75 7.27 -4.21 1.30
N LYS A 76 7.99 -5.24 1.77
CA LYS A 76 9.33 -5.10 2.39
C LYS A 76 10.26 -4.22 1.55
N THR A 77 10.31 -4.42 0.23
CA THR A 77 11.14 -3.64 -0.71
C THR A 77 10.82 -2.14 -0.67
N ARG A 78 9.54 -1.78 -0.56
CA ARG A 78 9.12 -0.37 -0.50
C ARG A 78 9.50 0.27 0.83
N ILE A 79 9.39 -0.48 1.93
CA ILE A 79 9.83 -0.04 3.26
C ILE A 79 11.35 0.14 3.27
N THR A 80 12.12 -0.86 2.84
CA THR A 80 13.60 -0.78 2.84
C THR A 80 14.15 0.31 1.94
N LYS A 81 13.49 0.59 0.81
CA LYS A 81 13.82 1.73 -0.06
C LYS A 81 13.61 3.07 0.64
N ALA A 82 12.52 3.23 1.39
CA ALA A 82 12.27 4.44 2.19
C ALA A 82 13.31 4.61 3.31
N LEU A 83 13.76 3.50 3.89
CA LEU A 83 14.87 3.48 4.86
C LEU A 83 16.25 3.68 4.21
N LYS A 84 16.35 3.96 2.90
CA LYS A 84 17.62 4.18 2.18
C LYS A 84 18.67 3.09 2.47
N ILE A 85 18.23 1.84 2.63
CA ILE A 85 19.09 0.68 2.88
C ILE A 85 19.73 0.25 1.56
N ASN A 86 21.04 0.00 1.56
CA ASN A 86 21.76 -0.47 0.38
C ASN A 86 21.29 -1.87 -0.06
N ASP A 87 21.32 -2.14 -1.37
CA ASP A 87 20.86 -3.41 -1.95
C ASP A 87 21.58 -4.64 -1.38
N HIS A 88 22.84 -4.50 -0.96
CA HIS A 88 23.60 -5.56 -0.31
C HIS A 88 23.04 -5.94 1.07
N VAL A 89 22.57 -4.95 1.83
CA VAL A 89 21.96 -5.17 3.15
C VAL A 89 20.53 -5.68 3.01
N MET A 90 19.84 -5.34 1.91
CA MET A 90 18.44 -5.74 1.65
C MET A 90 18.19 -7.25 1.77
N LYS A 91 19.19 -8.08 1.45
CA LYS A 91 19.11 -9.54 1.56
C LYS A 91 19.06 -10.05 3.00
N ILE A 92 19.64 -9.31 3.94
CA ILE A 92 19.76 -9.68 5.36
C ILE A 92 18.82 -8.89 6.26
N VAL A 93 18.14 -7.87 5.73
CA VAL A 93 17.15 -7.07 6.49
C VAL A 93 16.09 -8.00 7.07
N ASP A 94 15.90 -7.94 8.37
CA ASP A 94 14.76 -8.54 9.05
C ASP A 94 13.83 -7.43 9.58
N LEU A 95 12.58 -7.43 9.10
CA LEU A 95 11.53 -6.50 9.56
C LEU A 95 10.45 -7.23 10.36
N SER A 96 10.65 -8.50 10.70
CA SER A 96 9.67 -9.30 11.45
C SER A 96 9.69 -9.01 12.95
N SER A 97 10.77 -8.42 13.45
CA SER A 97 10.96 -8.10 14.87
C SER A 97 11.55 -6.70 15.07
N ALA A 98 11.33 -6.10 16.24
CA ALA A 98 11.92 -4.83 16.62
C ALA A 98 13.46 -4.91 16.65
N GLU A 99 14.00 -6.03 17.15
CA GLU A 99 15.44 -6.29 17.19
C GLU A 99 16.05 -6.29 15.79
N GLY A 100 15.46 -7.05 14.85
CA GLY A 100 15.90 -7.10 13.46
C GLY A 100 15.83 -5.74 12.77
N PHE A 101 14.77 -4.97 13.04
CA PHE A 101 14.60 -3.62 12.52
C PHE A 101 15.70 -2.66 13.00
N TYR A 102 15.96 -2.61 14.31
CA TYR A 102 16.97 -1.71 14.86
C TYR A 102 18.39 -2.11 14.48
N LYS A 103 18.68 -3.41 14.38
CA LYS A 103 19.95 -3.90 13.84
C LYS A 103 20.14 -3.46 12.39
N THR A 104 19.09 -3.58 11.57
CA THR A 104 19.09 -3.09 10.19
C THR A 104 19.31 -1.57 10.10
N GLN A 105 18.64 -0.79 10.94
CA GLN A 105 18.82 0.67 11.01
C GLN A 105 20.26 1.05 11.37
N PHE A 106 20.85 0.35 12.34
CA PHE A 106 22.24 0.52 12.71
C PHE A 106 23.17 0.20 11.54
N GLU A 107 23.04 -0.99 10.95
CA GLU A 107 23.85 -1.41 9.79
C GLU A 107 23.73 -0.42 8.62
N ALA A 108 22.51 0.04 8.29
CA ALA A 108 22.28 1.00 7.22
C ALA A 108 22.90 2.39 7.48
N ARG A 109 22.99 2.83 8.74
CA ARG A 109 23.61 4.10 9.14
C ARG A 109 25.14 4.01 9.13
N TYR A 110 25.69 2.89 9.60
CA TYR A 110 27.12 2.77 9.88
C TYR A 110 27.92 2.07 8.75
N LEU A 111 27.31 1.19 7.96
CA LEU A 111 27.96 0.56 6.80
C LEU A 111 27.90 1.41 5.52
N LYS A 112 27.23 2.57 5.55
CA LYS A 112 27.24 3.56 4.45
C LYS A 112 28.59 4.27 4.25
N LYS A 113 29.57 4.03 5.12
CA LYS A 113 30.91 4.66 5.10
C LYS A 113 32.05 3.73 4.64
N GLY A 114 31.72 2.57 4.07
CA GLY A 114 32.68 1.67 3.42
C GLY A 114 32.79 1.96 1.93
#